data_AF-A0A4U1MDG8-F1
#
_entry.id   AF-A0A4U1MDG8-F1
#
_cell.length_a   1.000
_cell.length_b   1.000
_cell.length_c   1.000
_cell.angle_alpha   90.00
_cell.angle_beta   90.00
_cell.angle_gamma   90.00
#
_symmetry.space_group_name_H-M   'P 1'
#
loop_
_entity.id
_entity.type
_entity.pdbx_description
1 polymer ?
#
loop_
_entity_poly.entity_id
_entity_poly.type
_entity_poly.pdbx_seq_one_letter_code
_entity_poly.pdbx_strand_id
1 'polypeptide(L)'
;MNDSVYQLIVETTVKRVPTCHESPGDFFIALDDRDYPYLILPTPKEMFDNDDVFTIRLIPDPLNRFRFEMDNSFTKLSFTRFFTFFDDKSYYFGPDDNMLIHFLKSPVYKSYVAWVSNLYFKRIDDLIERYNNEQLPEERKSIKAKLSRLLIEA
;
A
#
# COMPACT_ATOMS: atom_id res chain seq x y z
N MET A 1 4.63 2.07 21.88
CA MET A 1 3.64 1.03 21.53
C MET A 1 4.46 -0.14 21.01
N ASN A 2 4.25 -1.36 21.53
CA ASN A 2 4.90 -2.53 20.95
C ASN A 2 4.13 -2.85 19.68
N ASP A 3 4.66 -2.43 18.53
CA ASP A 3 4.13 -2.90 17.24
C ASP A 3 4.20 -4.43 17.28
N SER A 4 3.06 -5.08 17.03
CA SER A 4 3.05 -6.54 16.99
C SER A 4 4.00 -6.99 15.87
N VAL A 5 4.77 -8.06 16.10
CA VAL A 5 5.68 -8.61 15.07
C VAL A 5 4.94 -8.84 13.75
N TYR A 6 3.65 -9.17 13.83
CA TYR A 6 2.78 -9.34 12.68
C TYR A 6 2.56 -8.05 11.88
N GLN A 7 2.31 -6.93 12.55
CA GLN A 7 2.19 -5.62 11.89
C GLN A 7 3.48 -5.24 11.16
N LEU A 8 4.64 -5.51 11.74
CA LEU A 8 5.94 -5.27 11.09
C LEU A 8 6.13 -6.14 9.84
N ILE A 9 5.66 -7.39 9.86
CA ILE A 9 5.67 -8.28 8.69
C ILE A 9 4.80 -7.71 7.58
N VAL A 10 3.57 -7.30 7.91
CA VAL A 10 2.63 -6.70 6.95
C VAL A 10 3.26 -5.45 6.34
N GLU A 11 3.71 -4.52 7.19
CA GLU A 11 4.34 -3.27 6.77
C GLU A 11 5.53 -3.52 5.85
N THR A 12 6.44 -4.42 6.23
CA THR A 12 7.62 -4.75 5.42
C THR A 12 7.25 -5.37 4.08
N THR A 13 6.19 -6.16 4.03
CA THR A 13 5.74 -6.84 2.81
C THR A 13 5.03 -5.89 1.84
N VAL A 14 4.22 -4.95 2.35
CA VAL A 14 3.45 -4.00 1.52
C VAL A 14 4.24 -2.73 1.19
N LYS A 15 5.23 -2.35 2.00
CA LYS A 15 6.03 -1.14 1.77
C LYS A 15 7.14 -1.39 0.74
N ARG A 16 6.74 -1.58 -0.51
CA ARG A 16 7.58 -1.85 -1.68
C ARG A 16 6.96 -1.33 -2.97
N VAL A 17 7.76 -1.27 -4.03
CA VAL A 17 7.27 -0.95 -5.38
C VAL A 17 6.37 -2.09 -5.88
N PRO A 18 5.12 -1.79 -6.31
CA PRO A 18 4.23 -2.80 -6.90
C PRO A 18 4.72 -3.21 -8.29
N THR A 19 4.40 -4.44 -8.69
CA THR A 19 4.75 -5.01 -9.98
C THR A 19 3.50 -5.54 -10.70
N CYS A 20 3.60 -5.86 -11.99
CA CYS A 20 2.50 -6.51 -12.72
C CYS A 20 2.40 -8.03 -12.46
N HIS A 21 3.36 -8.63 -11.75
CA HIS A 21 3.49 -10.07 -11.55
C HIS A 21 3.46 -10.41 -10.06
N GLU A 22 2.34 -10.06 -9.44
CA GLU A 22 2.15 -10.20 -8.01
C GLU A 22 1.65 -11.58 -7.60
N SER A 23 2.09 -12.04 -6.41
CA SER A 23 1.54 -13.20 -5.75
C SER A 23 0.41 -12.77 -4.80
N PRO A 24 -0.76 -13.43 -4.82
CA PRO A 24 -1.82 -13.19 -3.82
C PRO A 24 -1.34 -13.31 -2.37
N GLY A 25 -0.33 -14.16 -2.12
CA GLY A 25 0.24 -14.37 -0.79
C GLY A 25 0.84 -13.13 -0.14
N ASP A 26 1.25 -12.13 -0.94
CA ASP A 26 1.90 -10.91 -0.44
C ASP A 26 0.89 -9.80 -0.07
N PHE A 27 -0.41 -10.10 -0.10
CA PHE A 27 -1.48 -9.16 0.22
C PHE A 27 -2.13 -9.49 1.56
N PHE A 28 -2.65 -8.45 2.21
CA PHE A 28 -3.26 -8.54 3.53
C PHE A 28 -4.58 -7.77 3.53
N ILE A 29 -5.53 -8.26 4.33
CA ILE A 29 -6.70 -7.49 4.72
C ILE A 29 -6.40 -6.77 6.02
N ALA A 30 -6.76 -5.49 6.08
CA ALA A 30 -6.73 -4.71 7.31
C ALA A 30 -8.12 -4.18 7.66
N LEU A 31 -8.36 -4.05 8.97
CA LEU A 31 -9.54 -3.40 9.53
C LEU A 31 -9.16 -2.05 10.14
N ASP A 32 -9.97 -1.04 9.84
CA ASP A 32 -9.88 0.27 10.48
C ASP A 32 -10.58 0.28 11.85
N ASP A 33 -10.70 1.48 12.45
CA ASP A 33 -11.37 1.73 13.73
C ASP A 33 -12.86 1.37 13.75
N ARG A 34 -13.46 1.11 12.59
CA ARG A 34 -14.89 0.83 12.40
C ARG A 34 -15.12 -0.58 11.86
N ASP A 35 -14.12 -1.44 11.93
CA ASP A 35 -14.14 -2.80 11.40
C ASP A 35 -14.45 -2.85 9.88
N TYR A 36 -14.08 -1.80 9.13
CA TYR A 36 -14.20 -1.84 7.69
C TYR A 36 -13.00 -2.55 7.05
N PRO A 37 -13.22 -3.58 6.21
CA PRO A 37 -12.15 -4.32 5.56
C PRO A 37 -11.57 -3.57 4.36
N TYR A 38 -10.25 -3.54 4.31
CA TYR A 38 -9.46 -2.98 3.22
C TYR A 38 -8.41 -3.98 2.77
N LEU A 39 -8.27 -4.14 1.46
CA LEU A 39 -7.09 -4.73 0.85
C LEU A 39 -5.96 -3.69 0.85
N ILE A 40 -4.85 -3.99 1.51
CA ILE A 40 -3.66 -3.13 1.45
C ILE A 40 -2.91 -3.41 0.15
N LEU A 41 -2.58 -2.35 -0.58
CA LEU A 41 -1.82 -2.45 -1.82
C LEU A 41 -0.34 -2.12 -1.59
N PRO A 42 0.57 -2.78 -2.33
CA PRO A 42 1.98 -2.45 -2.24
C PRO A 42 2.22 -0.98 -2.60
N THR A 43 2.85 -0.25 -1.68
CA THR A 43 3.10 1.19 -1.76
C THR A 43 4.56 1.45 -1.37
N PRO A 44 5.40 2.04 -2.23
CA PRO A 44 6.82 2.22 -1.93
C PRO A 44 7.10 2.97 -0.62
N LYS A 45 8.19 2.64 0.05
CA LYS A 45 8.66 3.39 1.24
C LYS A 45 8.98 4.82 0.85
N GLU A 46 8.77 5.76 1.78
CA GLU A 46 9.11 7.19 1.62
C GLU A 46 8.43 7.89 0.42
N MET A 47 7.49 7.20 -0.26
CA MET A 47 6.64 7.78 -1.31
C MET A 47 5.82 8.95 -0.76
N PHE A 48 5.38 8.82 0.49
CA PHE A 48 4.67 9.84 1.24
C PHE A 48 5.49 10.29 2.45
N ASP A 49 5.26 11.52 2.90
CA ASP A 49 5.89 12.04 4.14
C ASP A 49 5.29 11.41 5.41
N ASN A 50 4.04 10.95 5.32
CA ASN A 50 3.37 10.15 6.34
C ASN A 50 3.47 8.66 5.97
N ASP A 51 3.20 7.79 6.94
CA ASP A 51 3.18 6.35 6.72
C ASP A 51 1.93 5.84 5.97
N ASP A 52 1.52 6.60 4.95
CA ASP A 52 0.35 6.31 4.14
C ASP A 52 0.58 5.08 3.25
N VAL A 53 -0.50 4.36 2.97
CA VAL A 53 -0.59 3.27 2.00
C VAL A 53 -1.83 3.45 1.12
N PHE A 54 -1.78 2.91 -0.09
CA PHE A 54 -2.98 2.75 -0.90
C PHE A 54 -3.74 1.49 -0.51
N THR A 55 -5.06 1.59 -0.54
CA THR A 55 -5.96 0.50 -0.22
C THR A 55 -7.16 0.46 -1.17
N ILE A 56 -7.82 -0.70 -1.21
CA ILE A 56 -9.16 -0.85 -1.79
C ILE A 56 -10.09 -1.32 -0.68
N ARG A 57 -11.23 -0.66 -0.55
CA ARG A 57 -12.25 -1.09 0.41
C ARG A 57 -12.97 -2.33 -0.11
N LEU A 58 -13.25 -3.26 0.78
CA LEU A 58 -14.14 -4.37 0.53
C LEU A 58 -15.55 -4.00 1.02
N ILE A 59 -16.52 -4.02 0.12
CA ILE A 59 -17.90 -3.60 0.36
C ILE A 59 -18.77 -4.86 0.45
N PRO A 60 -19.54 -5.05 1.55
CA PRO A 60 -20.44 -6.19 1.64
C PRO A 60 -21.58 -6.05 0.63
N ASP A 61 -21.94 -7.16 -0.02
CA ASP A 61 -23.11 -7.25 -0.90
C ASP A 61 -24.38 -6.97 -0.07
N PRO A 62 -25.23 -6.02 -0.51
CA PRO A 62 -26.43 -5.62 0.26
C PRO A 62 -27.43 -6.77 0.42
N LEU A 63 -27.41 -7.76 -0.47
CA LEU A 63 -28.28 -8.93 -0.45
C LEU A 63 -27.64 -10.12 0.27
N ASN A 64 -26.31 -10.14 0.40
CA ASN A 64 -25.57 -11.19 1.09
C ASN A 64 -24.36 -10.63 1.87
N ARG A 65 -24.52 -10.46 3.19
CA ARG A 65 -23.47 -9.92 4.07
C ARG A 65 -22.20 -10.76 4.16
N PHE A 66 -22.22 -12.00 3.67
CA PHE A 66 -21.05 -12.90 3.63
C PHE A 66 -20.32 -12.84 2.29
N ARG A 67 -20.77 -11.99 1.37
CA ARG A 67 -20.11 -11.75 0.09
C ARG A 67 -19.60 -10.32 0.07
N PHE A 68 -18.37 -10.15 -0.40
CA PHE A 68 -17.74 -8.85 -0.55
C PHE A 68 -17.44 -8.58 -2.01
N GLU A 69 -17.46 -7.31 -2.36
CA GLU A 69 -17.02 -6.79 -3.64
C GLU A 69 -15.87 -5.81 -3.39
N MET A 70 -14.93 -5.74 -4.34
CA MET A 70 -13.90 -4.72 -4.31
C MET A 70 -14.49 -3.39 -4.79
N ASP A 71 -14.24 -2.32 -4.05
CA ASP A 71 -14.55 -0.98 -4.53
C ASP A 71 -13.71 -0.65 -5.79
N ASN A 72 -14.26 0.21 -6.65
CA ASN A 72 -13.60 0.65 -7.88
C ASN A 72 -12.61 1.80 -7.64
N SER A 73 -12.41 2.20 -6.38
CA SER A 73 -11.60 3.35 -6.01
C SER A 73 -10.40 2.96 -5.14
N PHE A 74 -9.25 3.56 -5.43
CA PHE A 74 -8.09 3.50 -4.55
C PHE A 74 -8.21 4.59 -3.49
N THR A 75 -8.10 4.21 -2.23
CA THR A 75 -8.11 5.15 -1.10
C THR A 75 -6.71 5.23 -0.51
N LYS A 76 -6.26 6.43 -0.15
CA LYS A 76 -5.01 6.62 0.60
C LYS A 76 -5.33 6.74 2.08
N LEU A 77 -4.76 5.86 2.90
CA LEU A 77 -4.98 5.82 4.35
C LEU A 77 -3.64 5.70 5.08
N SER A 78 -3.54 6.29 6.27
CA SER A 78 -2.38 6.07 7.16
C SER A 78 -2.33 4.59 7.56
N PHE A 79 -1.18 3.94 7.46
CA PHE A 79 -1.02 2.55 7.87
C PHE A 79 -1.35 2.35 9.36
N THR A 80 -1.03 3.35 10.19
CA THR A 80 -1.35 3.39 11.63
C THR A 80 -2.84 3.45 11.94
N ARG A 81 -3.71 3.66 10.93
CA ARG A 81 -5.16 3.59 11.10
C ARG A 81 -5.67 2.15 11.23
N PHE A 82 -4.86 1.18 10.85
CA PHE A 82 -5.25 -0.22 10.91
C PHE A 82 -4.81 -0.86 12.23
N PHE A 83 -5.73 -1.56 12.87
CA PHE A 83 -5.49 -2.20 14.17
C PHE A 83 -5.44 -3.72 14.08
N THR A 84 -5.98 -4.29 13.00
CA THR A 84 -6.03 -5.73 12.80
C THR A 84 -5.70 -6.05 11.35
N PHE A 85 -4.90 -7.09 11.17
CA PHE A 85 -4.44 -7.57 9.88
C PHE A 85 -4.71 -9.07 9.76
N PHE A 86 -5.05 -9.53 8.56
CA PHE A 86 -5.36 -10.92 8.25
C PHE A 86 -4.56 -11.40 7.04
N ASP A 87 -3.97 -12.59 7.16
CA ASP A 87 -3.35 -13.35 6.08
C ASP A 87 -4.35 -14.31 5.42
N ASP A 88 -5.27 -14.89 6.19
CA ASP A 88 -6.40 -15.67 5.68
C ASP A 88 -7.42 -14.75 5.01
N LYS A 89 -7.31 -14.75 3.68
CA LYS A 89 -8.04 -13.91 2.74
C LYS A 89 -9.29 -14.59 2.19
N SER A 90 -9.45 -15.89 2.45
CA SER A 90 -10.47 -16.75 1.84
C SER A 90 -11.89 -16.25 2.10
N TYR A 91 -12.12 -15.70 3.30
CA TYR A 91 -13.42 -15.12 3.68
C TYR A 91 -13.83 -13.94 2.76
N TYR A 92 -12.86 -13.16 2.29
CA TYR A 92 -13.11 -11.96 1.51
C TYR A 92 -13.03 -12.19 0.00
N PHE A 93 -12.10 -13.03 -0.46
CA PHE A 93 -11.83 -13.24 -1.89
C PHE A 93 -12.39 -14.54 -2.47
N GLY A 94 -13.04 -15.35 -1.63
CA GLY A 94 -13.53 -16.67 -1.99
C GLY A 94 -12.41 -17.72 -2.03
N PRO A 95 -12.72 -18.94 -2.50
CA PRO A 95 -11.75 -20.03 -2.55
C PRO A 95 -10.56 -19.68 -3.45
N ASP A 96 -9.37 -20.12 -3.03
CA ASP A 96 -8.10 -19.96 -3.76
C ASP A 96 -7.78 -18.52 -4.18
N ASP A 97 -8.23 -17.52 -3.40
CA ASP A 97 -8.05 -16.09 -3.68
C ASP A 97 -8.57 -15.64 -5.06
N ASN A 98 -9.58 -16.32 -5.62
CA ASN A 98 -9.99 -16.13 -7.01
C ASN A 98 -10.31 -14.66 -7.36
N MET A 99 -11.03 -13.95 -6.49
CA MET A 99 -11.33 -12.53 -6.71
C MET A 99 -10.05 -11.66 -6.76
N LEU A 100 -9.09 -11.92 -5.87
CA LEU A 100 -7.81 -11.21 -5.85
C LEU A 100 -6.98 -11.53 -7.09
N ILE A 101 -6.90 -12.80 -7.50
CA ILE A 101 -6.19 -13.22 -8.71
C ILE A 101 -6.75 -12.53 -9.96
N HIS A 102 -8.09 -12.44 -10.07
CA HIS A 102 -8.74 -11.72 -11.16
C HIS A 102 -8.42 -10.21 -11.11
N PHE A 103 -8.45 -9.60 -9.93
CA PHE A 103 -8.09 -8.21 -9.75
C PHE A 103 -6.64 -7.92 -10.17
N LEU A 104 -5.67 -8.73 -9.74
CA LEU A 104 -4.24 -8.54 -10.06
C LEU A 104 -3.95 -8.66 -11.57
N LYS A 105 -4.77 -9.44 -12.30
CA LYS A 105 -4.69 -9.55 -13.77
C LYS A 105 -5.43 -8.44 -14.52
N SER A 106 -6.26 -7.66 -13.83
CA SER A 106 -7.13 -6.65 -14.43
C SER A 106 -6.37 -5.43 -14.95
N PRO A 107 -6.94 -4.68 -15.91
CA PRO A 107 -6.41 -3.38 -16.33
C PRO A 107 -6.32 -2.36 -15.20
N VAL A 108 -7.20 -2.47 -14.19
CA VAL A 108 -7.25 -1.56 -13.04
C VAL A 108 -5.96 -1.68 -12.23
N TYR A 109 -5.54 -2.91 -11.89
CA TYR A 109 -4.30 -3.12 -11.15
C TYR A 109 -3.06 -2.73 -11.96
N LYS A 110 -3.04 -3.03 -13.26
CA LYS A 110 -1.94 -2.58 -14.15
C LYS A 110 -1.83 -1.05 -14.20
N SER A 111 -2.97 -0.37 -14.22
CA SER A 111 -3.01 1.10 -14.18
C SER A 111 -2.51 1.64 -12.84
N TYR A 112 -2.84 0.96 -11.74
CA TYR A 112 -2.29 1.28 -10.41
C TYR A 112 -0.76 1.15 -10.38
N VAL A 113 -0.21 0.03 -10.86
CA VAL A 113 1.24 -0.19 -10.92
C VAL A 113 1.94 0.93 -11.70
N ALA A 114 1.44 1.24 -12.89
CA ALA A 114 2.00 2.30 -13.72
C ALA A 114 1.89 3.69 -13.05
N TRP A 115 0.75 3.98 -12.42
CA TRP A 115 0.53 5.23 -11.72
C TRP A 115 1.44 5.39 -10.50
N VAL A 116 1.59 4.34 -9.68
CA VAL A 116 2.49 4.35 -8.52
C VAL A 116 3.94 4.52 -8.97
N SER A 117 4.37 3.84 -10.03
CA SER A 117 5.72 4.01 -10.58
C SER A 117 5.98 5.46 -11.01
N ASN A 118 5.03 6.09 -11.71
CA ASN A 118 5.15 7.51 -12.10
C ASN A 118 5.22 8.44 -10.89
N LEU A 119 4.36 8.23 -9.88
CA LEU A 119 4.38 9.02 -8.66
C LEU A 119 5.68 8.84 -7.87
N TYR A 120 6.23 7.63 -7.89
CA TYR A 120 7.48 7.30 -7.22
C TYR A 120 8.65 8.07 -7.81
N PHE A 121 8.80 8.07 -9.14
CA PHE A 121 9.84 8.87 -9.81
C PHE A 121 9.63 10.37 -9.63
N LYS A 122 8.40 10.84 -9.71
CA LYS A 122 8.08 12.25 -9.43
C LYS A 122 8.49 12.65 -8.01
N ARG A 123 8.27 11.80 -7.02
CA ARG A 123 8.68 12.05 -5.64
C ARG A 123 10.20 12.12 -5.50
N ILE A 124 10.94 11.29 -6.23
CA ILE A 124 12.40 11.36 -6.29
C ILE A 124 12.84 12.71 -6.86
N ASP A 125 12.27 13.14 -7.99
CA ASP A 125 12.60 14.42 -8.62
C ASP A 125 12.31 15.60 -7.68
N ASP A 126 11.13 15.62 -7.04
CA ASP A 126 10.73 16.64 -6.07
C ASP A 126 11.72 16.72 -4.88
N LEU A 127 12.22 15.57 -4.40
CA LEU A 127 13.19 15.50 -3.31
C LEU A 127 14.60 15.94 -3.75
N ILE A 128 15.01 15.65 -4.99
CA ILE A 128 16.28 16.13 -5.57
C ILE A 128 16.25 17.65 -5.66
N GLU A 129 15.16 18.23 -6.18
CA GLU A 129 15.00 19.68 -6.26
C GLU A 129 15.03 20.32 -4.87
N ARG A 130 14.29 19.78 -3.90
CA ARG A 130 14.35 20.25 -2.51
C ARG A 130 15.75 20.15 -1.91
N TYR A 131 16.46 19.04 -2.14
CA TYR A 131 17.82 18.87 -1.62
C TYR A 131 18.80 19.93 -2.14
N ASN A 132 18.65 20.36 -3.38
CA ASN A 132 19.50 21.37 -4.01
C ASN A 132 19.19 22.78 -3.52
N ASN A 133 17.93 23.05 -3.16
CA ASN A 133 17.48 24.36 -2.69
C ASN A 133 17.53 24.52 -1.16
N GLU A 134 17.64 23.42 -0.41
CA GLU A 134 17.64 23.43 1.06
C GLU A 134 18.94 24.03 1.63
N GLN A 135 18.78 25.03 2.50
CA GLN A 135 19.88 25.75 3.14
C GLN A 135 20.17 25.23 4.55
N LEU A 136 19.18 24.60 5.21
CA LEU A 136 19.32 24.06 6.55
C LEU A 136 20.03 22.70 6.51
N PRO A 137 21.20 22.54 7.16
CA PRO A 137 21.97 21.30 7.12
C PRO A 137 21.21 20.06 7.61
N GLU A 138 20.39 20.21 8.66
CA GLU A 138 19.61 19.10 9.22
C GLU A 138 18.50 18.63 8.27
N GLU A 139 17.79 19.56 7.63
CA GLU A 139 16.75 19.22 6.65
C GLU A 139 17.37 18.58 5.41
N ARG A 140 18.51 19.12 4.95
CA ARG A 140 19.27 18.56 3.83
C ARG A 140 19.75 17.14 4.10
N LYS A 141 20.16 16.83 5.34
CA LYS A 141 20.53 15.47 5.77
C LYS A 141 19.32 14.54 5.79
N SER A 142 18.17 15.02 6.27
CA SER A 142 16.91 14.27 6.26
C SER A 142 16.46 13.92 4.83
N ILE A 143 16.46 14.90 3.92
CA ILE A 143 16.12 14.69 2.50
C ILE A 143 17.09 13.69 1.85
N LYS A 144 18.39 13.81 2.11
CA LYS A 144 19.39 12.86 1.62
C LYS A 144 19.10 11.42 2.08
N ALA A 145 18.73 11.24 3.35
CA ALA A 145 18.39 9.93 3.88
C ALA A 145 17.15 9.33 3.19
N LYS A 146 16.11 10.13 2.94
CA LYS A 146 14.92 9.71 2.18
C LYS A 146 15.28 9.30 0.75
N LEU A 147 16.04 10.14 0.04
CA LEU A 147 16.53 9.84 -1.32
C LEU A 147 17.34 8.56 -1.37
N SER A 148 18.26 8.33 -0.42
CA SER A 148 19.05 7.10 -0.38
C SER A 148 18.18 5.85 -0.22
N ARG A 149 17.07 5.91 0.51
CA ARG A 149 16.14 4.77 0.64
C ARG A 149 15.36 4.53 -0.66
N LEU A 150 14.84 5.61 -1.26
CA LEU A 150 14.11 5.52 -2.52
C LEU A 150 15.00 4.97 -3.65
N LEU A 151 16.22 5.46 -3.79
CA LEU A 151 17.10 5.02 -4.88
C LEU A 151 17.62 3.57 -4.74
N ILE A 152 17.48 2.93 -3.58
CA ILE A 152 17.81 1.50 -3.41
C ILE A 152 16.69 0.61 -3.97
N GLU A 153 15.45 1.09 -3.97
CA GLU A 153 14.26 0.35 -4.42
C GLU A 153 13.87 0.64 -5.87
N ALA A 154 14.51 1.63 -6.51
CA ALA A 154 14.30 2.04 -7.92
C ALA A 154 15.05 1.13 -8.92
#